data_AF-A0A4Y9PZJ4-F1
#
_entry.id   AF-A0A4Y9PZJ4-F1
#
_cell.length_a   1.000
_cell.length_b   1.000
_cell.length_c   1.000
_cell.angle_alpha   90.00
_cell.angle_beta   90.00
_cell.angle_gamma   90.00
#
_symmetry.space_group_name_H-M   'P 1'
#
loop_
_entity.id
_entity.type
_entity.pdbx_description
1 polymer ?
#
loop_
_entity_poly.entity_id
_entity_poly.type
_entity_poly.pdbx_seq_one_letter_code
_entity_poly.pdbx_strand_id
1 'polypeptide(L)' 'MTPDPADAPVSLDVRRGNPTEDELAALLAVVSEAYTEESAQATAPASRARSRWRLSARAARATLSREAGWGGFSG' A
#
# COMPACT_ATOMS: atom_id res chain seq x y z
N MET A 1 12.13 3.67 13.05
CA MET A 1 11.50 2.57 12.29
C MET A 1 10.02 2.93 12.23
N THR A 2 9.58 3.55 11.13
CA THR A 2 8.15 3.81 10.91
C THR A 2 7.52 2.47 10.55
N PRO A 3 6.45 2.03 11.22
CA PRO A 3 5.77 0.79 10.84
C PRO A 3 5.37 0.88 9.37
N ASP A 4 5.54 -0.22 8.64
CA ASP A 4 5.01 -0.33 7.28
C ASP A 4 3.49 -0.09 7.36
N PRO A 5 2.85 0.71 6.49
CA PRO A 5 1.39 0.78 6.45
C PRO A 5 0.72 -0.60 6.31
N ALA A 6 1.42 -1.62 5.78
CA ALA A 6 0.97 -3.01 5.77
C ALA A 6 0.95 -3.67 7.17
N ASP A 7 1.75 -3.16 8.11
CA ASP A 7 1.83 -3.61 9.51
C ASP A 7 0.97 -2.77 10.46
N ALA A 8 0.21 -1.78 9.93
CA ALA A 8 -0.69 -0.98 10.75
C ALA A 8 -1.86 -1.87 11.24
N PRO A 9 -2.20 -1.83 12.54
CA PRO A 9 -3.34 -2.58 13.04
C PRO A 9 -4.63 -2.11 12.36
N VAL A 10 -5.50 -3.07 12.03
CA VAL A 10 -6.85 -2.78 11.50
C VAL A 10 -7.61 -1.93 12.53
N SER A 11 -8.04 -0.75 12.12
CA SER A 11 -8.79 0.19 12.96
C SER A 11 -10.27 0.19 12.56
N LEU A 12 -11.15 0.24 13.56
CA LEU A 12 -12.59 0.22 13.36
C LEU A 12 -13.25 1.39 14.09
N ASP A 13 -13.88 2.29 13.34
CA ASP A 13 -14.55 3.48 13.86
C ASP A 13 -16.07 3.30 13.88
N VAL A 14 -16.68 3.32 15.07
CA VAL A 14 -18.14 3.32 15.21
C VAL A 14 -18.69 4.73 15.02
N ARG A 15 -19.38 4.97 13.90
CA ARG A 15 -19.97 6.30 13.60
C ARG A 15 -21.32 6.53 14.26
N ARG A 16 -22.05 5.45 14.59
CA ARG A 16 -23.38 5.50 15.22
C ARG A 16 -23.67 4.21 15.98
N GLY A 17 -24.48 4.30 17.04
CA GLY A 17 -24.85 3.18 17.89
C GLY A 17 -23.93 3.04 19.11
N ASN A 18 -24.18 2.01 19.92
CA ASN A 18 -23.33 1.66 21.06
C ASN A 18 -23.17 0.13 21.09
N PRO A 19 -22.38 -0.45 20.17
CA PRO A 19 -22.15 -1.89 20.14
C PRO A 19 -21.45 -2.33 21.43
N THR A 20 -21.74 -3.55 21.83
CA THR A 20 -21.06 -4.20 22.95
C THR A 20 -19.65 -4.64 22.56
N GLU A 21 -18.81 -4.90 23.56
CA GLU A 21 -17.45 -5.43 23.35
C GLU A 21 -17.48 -6.77 22.61
N ASP A 22 -18.45 -7.63 22.93
CA ASP A 22 -18.63 -8.95 22.29
C ASP A 22 -18.98 -8.82 20.81
N GLU A 23 -19.85 -7.87 20.45
CA GLU A 23 -20.20 -7.60 19.05
C GLU A 23 -19.01 -7.05 18.27
N LEU A 24 -18.22 -6.16 18.87
CA LEU A 24 -16.99 -5.66 18.25
C LEU A 24 -15.98 -6.78 18.05
N ALA A 25 -15.80 -7.66 19.05
CA ALA A 25 -14.90 -8.80 18.95
C ALA A 25 -15.33 -9.78 17.85
N ALA A 26 -16.62 -10.09 17.77
CA ALA A 26 -17.18 -10.94 16.72
C ALA A 26 -16.92 -10.35 15.33
N LEU A 27 -17.12 -9.04 15.17
CA LEU A 27 -16.93 -8.35 13.90
C LEU A 27 -15.45 -8.31 13.49
N LEU A 28 -14.55 -8.00 14.43
CA LEU A 28 -13.09 -8.05 14.22
C LEU A 28 -12.62 -9.45 13.82
N ALA A 29 -13.14 -10.51 14.46
CA ALA A 29 -12.79 -11.88 14.11
C ALA A 29 -13.13 -12.21 12.65
N VAL A 30 -14.38 -11.93 12.24
CA VAL A 30 -14.85 -12.18 10.86
C VAL A 30 -14.07 -11.37 9.83
N VAL A 31 -13.85 -10.08 10.08
CA VAL A 31 -13.11 -9.22 9.14
C VAL A 31 -11.65 -9.64 9.03
N SER A 32 -11.02 -10.04 10.14
CA SER A 32 -9.63 -10.49 10.13
C SER A 32 -9.45 -11.82 9.38
N GLU A 33 -10.39 -12.75 9.54
CA GLU A 33 -10.43 -14.01 8.79
C GLU A 33 -10.59 -13.74 7.29
N ALA A 34 -11.61 -12.98 6.89
CA ALA A 34 -11.84 -12.62 5.50
C ALA A 34 -10.63 -11.90 4.87
N TYR A 35 -10.03 -10.96 5.60
CA TYR A 35 -8.83 -10.27 5.14
C TYR A 35 -7.64 -11.21 4.94
N THR A 36 -7.48 -12.22 5.81
CA THR A 36 -6.40 -13.22 5.70
C THR A 36 -6.59 -14.09 4.46
N GLU A 37 -7.83 -14.53 4.18
CA GLU A 37 -8.15 -15.28 2.97
C GLU A 37 -7.92 -14.47 1.69
N GLU A 38 -8.41 -13.22 1.66
CA GLU A 38 -8.21 -12.31 0.52
C GLU A 38 -6.71 -12.04 0.29
N SER A 39 -5.97 -11.78 1.36
CA SER A 39 -4.52 -11.53 1.30
C SER A 39 -3.75 -12.75 0.78
N ALA A 40 -4.17 -13.96 1.13
CA ALA A 40 -3.56 -15.19 0.62
C ALA A 40 -3.80 -15.41 -0.89
N GLN A 41 -4.93 -14.91 -1.41
CA GLN A 41 -5.26 -14.98 -2.84
C GLN A 41 -4.78 -13.75 -3.62
N ALA A 42 -4.21 -12.75 -2.96
CA ALA A 42 -3.76 -11.52 -3.60
C ALA A 42 -2.59 -11.81 -4.57
N THR A 43 -2.81 -11.54 -5.86
CA THR A 43 -1.79 -11.66 -6.91
C THR A 43 -1.04 -10.35 -7.16
N ALA A 44 -1.57 -9.23 -6.66
CA ALA A 44 -0.91 -7.95 -6.74
C ALA A 44 0.39 -7.98 -5.91
N PRO A 45 1.54 -7.51 -6.47
CA PRO A 45 2.75 -7.41 -5.68
C PRO A 45 2.54 -6.42 -4.54
N ALA A 46 2.97 -6.80 -3.32
CA ALA A 46 3.02 -5.88 -2.20
C ALA A 46 3.68 -4.56 -2.61
N SER A 47 3.23 -3.45 -2.03
CA SER A 47 3.77 -2.12 -2.31
C SER A 47 5.28 -2.14 -2.03
N ARG A 48 6.08 -2.26 -3.10
CA ARG A 48 7.53 -2.37 -2.92
C ARG A 48 8.02 -1.10 -2.26
N ALA A 49 8.79 -1.27 -1.19
CA ALA A 49 9.62 -0.21 -0.64
C ALA A 49 10.32 0.52 -1.79
N ARG A 50 10.39 1.85 -1.69
CA ARG A 50 11.00 2.69 -2.73
C ARG A 50 12.37 2.11 -3.10
N SER A 51 12.58 1.84 -4.39
CA SER A 51 13.85 1.27 -4.83
C SER A 51 15.03 2.19 -4.46
N ARG A 52 16.19 1.60 -4.19
CA ARG A 52 17.43 2.36 -3.89
C ARG A 52 17.73 3.40 -4.99
N TRP A 53 17.45 3.06 -6.25
CA TRP A 53 17.51 3.96 -7.40
C TRP A 53 16.56 5.15 -7.29
N ARG A 54 15.28 4.93 -6.94
CA ARG A 54 14.30 6.00 -6.72
C ARG A 54 14.66 6.88 -5.52
N LEU A 55 15.31 6.33 -4.50
CA LEU A 55 15.82 7.07 -3.34
C LEU A 55 17.07 7.90 -3.68
N SER A 56 17.98 7.35 -4.48
CA SER A 56 19.24 8.00 -4.88
C SER A 56 19.12 8.89 -6.11
N ALA A 57 17.94 8.96 -6.74
CA ALA A 57 17.67 9.84 -7.87
C ALA A 57 17.76 11.30 -7.42
N ARG A 58 18.95 11.89 -7.51
CA ARG A 58 19.18 13.33 -7.31
C ARG A 58 18.57 14.06 -8.49
N ALA A 59 17.44 14.76 -8.32
CA ALA A 59 16.79 15.68 -9.26
C ALA A 59 17.13 15.39 -10.74
N ALA A 60 17.03 14.11 -11.14
CA ALA A 60 17.40 13.71 -12.49
C ALA A 60 16.31 14.32 -13.36
N ARG A 61 16.73 15.31 -14.15
CA ARG A 61 15.95 16.09 -15.10
C ARG A 61 14.79 15.27 -15.65
N ALA A 62 13.60 15.89 -15.65
CA ALA A 62 12.31 15.41 -16.14
C ALA A 62 12.33 14.03 -16.82
N THR A 63 11.43 13.15 -16.36
CA THR A 63 11.23 11.80 -16.94
C THR A 63 11.33 11.84 -18.45
N LEU A 64 12.24 11.02 -19.02
CA LEU A 64 12.42 10.93 -20.47
C LEU A 64 11.06 10.65 -21.13
N SER A 65 10.57 11.59 -21.94
CA SER A 65 9.27 11.45 -22.59
C SER A 65 9.30 10.27 -23.55
N ARG A 66 8.50 9.24 -23.29
CA ARG A 66 8.39 8.07 -24.17
C ARG A 66 7.77 8.41 -25.52
N GLU A 67 7.04 9.52 -25.60
CA GLU A 67 6.46 10.01 -26.84
C GLU A 67 7.46 10.80 -27.70
N ALA A 68 8.60 11.22 -27.14
CA ALA A 68 9.61 11.99 -27.87
C ALA A 68 10.48 11.14 -28.82
N GLY A 69 10.34 9.82 -28.82
CA GLY A 69 11.14 8.90 -29.64
C GLY A 69 12.62 8.83 -29.26
N TRP A 70 13.34 7.87 -29.85
CA TRP A 70 14.80 7.74 -29.71
C TRP A 70 15.49 8.54 -30.81
N GLY A 71 15.62 9.87 -30.67
CA GLY A 71 16.07 10.69 -31.80
C GLY A 71 16.73 12.04 -31.48
N GLY A 72 17.29 12.23 -30.28
CA GLY A 72 17.77 13.55 -29.84
C GLY A 72 19.26 13.67 -29.45
N PHE A 73 20.09 12.63 -29.61
CA PHE A 73 21.52 12.75 -29.31
C PHE A 73 22.30 13.18 -30.56
N SER A 74 22.73 14.44 -30.56
CA SER A 74 23.68 14.98 -31.54
C SER A 74 24.83 15.68 -30.79
N GLY A 75 25.76 14.88 -30.26
CA GLY A 75 26.99 15.38 -29.62
C GLY A 75 26.86 15.71 -28.15
#